data_AF-A0A0N5A2W4-F1
#
_entry.id   AF-A0A0N5A2W4-F1
#
_cell.length_a   1.000
_cell.length_b   1.000
_cell.length_c   1.000
_cell.angle_alpha   90.00
_cell.angle_beta   90.00
_cell.angle_gamma   90.00
#
_symmetry.space_group_name_H-M   'P 1'
#
loop_
_entity.id
_entity.type
_entity.pdbx_description
1 polymer ?
#
loop_
_entity_poly.entity_id
_entity_poly.type
_entity_poly.pdbx_seq_one_letter_code
_entity_poly.pdbx_strand_id
1 'polypeptide(L)'
;MMRFEPFNAFSALNVAAVSGFNNESLKAGTQKRVYYCQRCLNHDRLEPRKNHKCECAYANCSCPKCILVEKRRVLNTQLHELEDVSESQITVESIKKDVEDIDNENGDDNGSSSEHSAGGRIKGG
;
A
#
# COMPACT_ATOMS: atom_id res chain seq x y z
N MET A 1 -23.33 7.10 36.63
CA MET A 1 -22.47 7.59 35.53
C MET A 1 -21.01 7.38 35.94
N MET A 2 -20.42 6.22 35.67
CA MET A 2 -18.99 5.97 35.92
C MET A 2 -18.31 5.96 34.56
N ARG A 3 -17.45 6.96 34.32
CA ARG A 3 -16.68 7.12 33.10
C ARG A 3 -15.55 6.09 33.10
N PHE A 4 -15.43 5.35 32.00
CA PHE A 4 -14.30 4.49 31.69
C PHE A 4 -13.12 5.34 31.21
N GLU A 5 -11.94 5.13 31.78
CA GLU A 5 -10.66 5.51 31.16
C GLU A 5 -9.89 4.22 30.88
N PRO A 6 -9.55 3.90 29.62
CA PRO A 6 -8.72 2.75 29.31
C PRO A 6 -7.27 3.07 29.68
N PHE A 7 -6.74 2.35 30.67
CA PHE A 7 -5.30 2.33 30.96
C PHE A 7 -4.54 1.67 29.80
N ASN A 8 -4.35 2.39 28.71
CA ASN A 8 -3.32 2.09 27.71
C ASN A 8 -1.96 2.55 28.25
N ALA A 9 -1.44 1.79 29.22
CA ALA A 9 -0.17 2.04 29.89
C ALA A 9 0.87 0.94 29.61
N PHE A 10 0.98 0.50 28.35
CA PHE A 10 2.08 -0.35 27.90
C PHE A 10 2.84 0.32 26.75
N SER A 11 3.44 1.47 27.04
CA SER A 11 4.35 2.17 26.13
C SER A 11 5.54 2.76 26.90
N ALA A 12 6.20 1.95 27.75
CA ALA A 12 7.47 2.35 28.36
C ALA A 12 8.31 1.17 28.91
N LEU A 13 8.42 0.05 28.16
CA LEU A 13 9.48 -0.92 28.43
C LEU A 13 10.45 -0.91 27.25
N ASN A 14 11.64 -0.35 27.49
CA ASN A 14 12.80 -0.47 26.62
C ASN A 14 13.13 -1.96 26.44
N VAL A 15 12.89 -2.50 25.25
CA VAL A 15 13.45 -3.78 24.81
C VAL A 15 14.94 -3.58 24.59
N ALA A 16 15.70 -3.70 25.68
CA ALA A 16 17.15 -3.76 25.69
C ALA A 16 17.58 -5.00 26.46
N ALA A 17 17.21 -6.19 25.96
CA ALA A 17 17.87 -7.48 26.25
C ALA A 17 17.14 -8.63 25.53
N VAL A 18 17.42 -8.82 24.23
CA VAL A 18 17.38 -10.15 23.63
C VAL A 18 18.67 -10.34 22.82
N SER A 19 19.74 -10.61 23.54
CA SER A 19 20.98 -11.11 22.98
C SER A 19 20.81 -12.61 22.74
N GLY A 20 20.55 -13.01 21.50
CA GLY A 20 20.44 -14.42 21.14
C GLY A 20 20.37 -14.70 19.64
N PHE A 21 21.56 -14.83 19.01
CA PHE A 21 21.92 -15.65 17.82
C PHE A 21 21.14 -15.43 16.50
N ASN A 22 21.70 -15.13 15.31
CA ASN A 22 23.06 -15.10 14.77
C ASN A 22 23.20 -13.84 13.90
N ASN A 23 24.27 -13.06 14.12
CA ASN A 23 24.75 -12.05 13.18
C ASN A 23 25.84 -12.70 12.33
N GLU A 24 25.45 -13.47 11.33
CA GLU A 24 26.34 -13.69 10.20
C GLU A 24 26.14 -12.56 9.21
N SER A 25 27.22 -11.80 9.02
CA SER A 25 27.52 -11.01 7.83
C SER A 25 27.19 -9.51 7.91
N LEU A 26 27.95 -8.79 8.75
CA LEU A 26 28.51 -7.50 8.31
C LEU A 26 29.46 -7.73 7.12
N LYS A 27 28.91 -7.96 5.93
CA LYS A 27 29.59 -7.62 4.69
C LYS A 27 28.73 -6.62 3.93
N ALA A 28 29.21 -5.38 3.93
CA ALA A 28 28.75 -4.31 3.06
C ALA A 28 28.83 -4.79 1.60
N GLY A 29 27.66 -5.01 1.01
CA GLY A 29 27.48 -5.52 -0.35
C GLY A 29 26.13 -6.21 -0.47
N THR A 30 25.05 -5.42 -0.65
CA THR A 30 23.69 -5.80 -1.10
C THR A 30 23.20 -7.25 -0.90
N GLN A 31 23.46 -7.88 0.25
CA GLN A 31 22.95 -9.23 0.52
C GLN A 31 21.44 -9.17 0.71
N LYS A 32 20.70 -9.77 -0.23
CA LYS A 32 19.24 -9.82 -0.18
C LYS A 32 18.82 -10.67 1.03
N ARG A 33 18.00 -10.10 1.91
CA ARG A 33 17.42 -10.84 3.04
C ARG A 33 16.59 -12.01 2.52
N VAL A 34 16.87 -13.21 3.02
CA VAL A 34 16.09 -14.42 2.72
C VAL A 34 14.99 -14.56 3.76
N TYR A 35 13.75 -14.71 3.31
CA TYR A 35 12.61 -14.98 4.18
C TYR A 35 12.27 -16.47 4.18
N TYR A 36 11.94 -17.00 5.34
CA TYR A 36 11.59 -18.41 5.54
C TYR A 36 10.08 -18.62 5.72
N CYS A 37 9.62 -19.85 5.50
CA CYS A 37 8.22 -20.23 5.68
C CYS A 37 7.88 -20.39 7.18
N GLN A 38 7.05 -19.49 7.71
CA GLN A 38 6.67 -19.53 9.13
C GLN A 38 5.96 -20.83 9.57
N ARG A 39 5.18 -21.46 8.67
CA ARG A 39 4.53 -22.73 8.97
C ARG A 39 5.56 -23.85 9.18
N CYS A 40 6.60 -23.90 8.35
CA CYS A 40 7.71 -24.85 8.49
C CYS A 40 8.54 -24.57 9.74
N LEU A 41 8.82 -23.29 10.03
CA LEU A 41 9.54 -22.88 11.23
C LEU A 41 8.85 -23.34 12.52
N ASN A 42 7.51 -23.33 12.56
CA ASN A 42 6.75 -23.80 13.73
C ASN A 42 6.90 -25.31 14.02
N HIS A 43 7.37 -26.07 13.03
CA HIS A 43 7.65 -27.51 13.05
C HIS A 43 9.15 -27.79 12.86
N ASP A 44 10.00 -26.81 13.19
CA ASP A 44 11.46 -26.94 13.21
C ASP A 44 12.09 -27.24 11.82
N ARG A 45 11.39 -26.88 10.73
CA ARG A 45 11.91 -26.97 9.36
C ARG A 45 12.24 -25.59 8.78
N LEU A 46 13.46 -25.44 8.27
CA LEU A 46 13.99 -24.18 7.75
C LEU A 46 13.86 -24.09 6.22
N GLU A 47 12.65 -23.86 5.72
CA GLU A 47 12.39 -23.81 4.28
C GLU A 47 12.32 -22.36 3.76
N PRO A 48 13.11 -21.98 2.72
CA PRO A 48 13.04 -20.65 2.14
C PRO A 48 11.66 -20.42 1.52
N ARG A 49 11.07 -19.25 1.75
CA ARG A 49 9.68 -18.95 1.33
C ARG A 49 9.53 -18.90 -0.20
N LYS A 50 10.60 -18.54 -0.93
CA LYS A 50 10.59 -18.43 -2.39
C LYS A 50 10.25 -19.80 -3.00
N ASN A 51 9.17 -19.86 -3.77
CA ASN A 51 8.67 -21.06 -4.45
C ASN A 51 8.19 -22.21 -3.54
N HIS A 52 8.10 -22.00 -2.22
CA HIS A 52 7.74 -23.07 -1.27
C HIS A 52 6.23 -23.22 -1.03
N LYS A 53 5.39 -22.30 -1.54
CA LYS A 53 3.95 -22.28 -1.22
C LYS A 53 3.22 -23.59 -1.56
N CYS A 54 3.53 -24.20 -2.71
CA CYS A 54 2.83 -25.41 -3.17
C CYS A 54 3.42 -26.69 -2.58
N GLU A 55 4.73 -26.73 -2.33
CA GLU A 55 5.47 -27.87 -1.80
C GLU A 55 5.51 -27.90 -0.25
N CYS A 56 4.77 -27.00 0.40
CA CYS A 56 4.80 -26.89 1.85
C CYS A 56 4.05 -28.07 2.51
N ALA A 57 4.80 -28.95 3.16
CA ALA A 57 4.25 -30.07 3.93
C ALA A 57 3.25 -29.64 5.03
N TYR A 58 3.35 -28.39 5.50
CA TYR A 58 2.49 -27.82 6.54
C TYR A 58 1.49 -26.78 6.02
N ALA A 59 1.25 -26.74 4.70
CA ALA A 59 0.31 -25.80 4.07
C ALA A 59 -1.07 -25.84 4.75
N ASN A 60 -1.56 -27.04 5.04
CA ASN A 60 -2.88 -27.29 5.62
C ASN A 60 -2.81 -27.68 7.11
N CYS A 61 -1.68 -27.44 7.79
CA CYS A 61 -1.55 -27.76 9.20
C CYS A 61 -2.49 -26.88 10.07
N SER A 62 -3.22 -27.53 10.97
CA SER A 62 -4.18 -26.93 11.91
C SER A 62 -3.71 -26.93 13.37
N CYS A 63 -2.40 -27.08 13.62
CA CYS A 63 -1.86 -26.99 14.98
C CYS A 63 -2.00 -25.55 15.53
N PRO A 64 -1.98 -25.35 16.87
CA PRO A 64 -2.17 -24.04 17.48
C PRO A 64 -1.22 -22.95 16.95
N LYS A 65 0.06 -23.28 16.74
CA LYS A 65 1.07 -22.35 16.19
C LYS A 65 0.72 -21.93 14.75
N CYS A 66 0.30 -22.87 13.90
CA CYS A 66 -0.05 -22.59 12.50
C CYS A 66 -1.36 -21.83 12.34
N ILE A 67 -2.33 -22.04 13.24
CA ILE A 67 -3.57 -21.22 13.30
C ILE A 67 -3.22 -19.75 13.57
N LEU A 68 -2.28 -19.47 14.49
CA LEU A 68 -1.84 -18.09 14.77
C LEU A 68 -1.18 -17.43 13.57
N VAL A 69 -0.40 -18.18 12.78
CA VAL A 69 0.19 -17.69 11.53
C VAL A 69 -0.90 -17.29 10.53
N GLU A 70 -1.97 -18.08 10.43
CA GLU A 70 -3.07 -17.78 9.51
C GLU A 70 -3.87 -16.55 9.96
N LYS A 71 -4.23 -16.47 11.24
CA LYS A 71 -4.90 -15.29 11.81
C LYS A 71 -4.07 -14.02 11.59
N ARG A 72 -2.75 -14.10 11.79
CA ARG A 72 -1.84 -12.97 11.52
C ARG A 72 -1.88 -12.56 10.04
N ARG A 73 -1.91 -13.50 9.10
CA ARG A 73 -1.97 -13.20 7.66
C ARG A 73 -3.24 -12.43 7.32
N VAL A 74 -4.40 -12.90 7.80
CA VAL A 74 -5.69 -12.22 7.59
C VAL A 74 -5.63 -10.79 8.13
N LEU A 75 -5.12 -10.61 9.35
CA LEU A 75 -4.99 -9.27 9.94
C LEU A 75 -4.04 -8.36 9.15
N ASN A 76 -2.92 -8.88 8.63
CA ASN A 76 -2.00 -8.07 7.81
C ASN A 76 -2.66 -7.68 6.49
N THR A 77 -3.40 -8.58 5.85
CA THR A 77 -4.17 -8.26 4.64
C THR A 77 -5.18 -7.15 4.91
N GLN A 78 -5.95 -7.24 5.99
CA GLN A 78 -6.90 -6.19 6.38
C GLN A 78 -6.22 -4.84 6.67
N LEU A 79 -5.05 -4.86 7.32
CA LEU A 79 -4.28 -3.63 7.58
C LEU A 79 -3.82 -2.97 6.27
N HIS A 80 -3.28 -3.76 5.33
CA HIS A 80 -2.85 -3.24 4.03
C HIS A 80 -4.03 -2.68 3.21
N GLU A 81 -5.18 -3.36 3.21
CA GLU A 81 -6.38 -2.85 2.54
C GLU A 81 -6.85 -1.49 3.11
N LEU A 82 -6.71 -1.27 4.41
CA LEU A 82 -7.06 0.02 5.04
C LEU A 82 -6.03 1.11 4.74
N GLU A 83 -4.74 0.77 4.69
CA GLU A 83 -3.66 1.67 4.30
C GLU A 83 -3.89 2.19 2.86
N ASP A 84 -4.19 1.29 1.92
CA ASP A 84 -4.46 1.62 0.51
C ASP A 84 -5.69 2.55 0.35
N VAL A 85 -6.72 2.39 1.20
CA VAL A 85 -7.91 3.26 1.21
C VAL A 85 -7.59 4.64 1.78
N SER A 86 -6.72 4.73 2.79
CA SER A 86 -6.32 6.01 3.36
C SER A 86 -5.50 6.86 2.37
N GLU A 87 -4.69 6.23 1.53
CA GLU A 87 -3.92 6.94 0.49
C GLU A 87 -4.81 7.45 -0.64
N SER A 88 -5.89 6.73 -0.97
CA SER A 88 -6.83 7.12 -2.02
C SER A 88 -7.87 8.15 -1.59
N GLN A 89 -8.07 8.38 -0.29
CA GLN A 89 -8.97 9.42 0.23
C GLN A 89 -8.32 10.81 0.40
N ILE A 90 -6.99 10.91 0.32
CA ILE A 90 -6.26 12.19 0.45
C ILE A 90 -6.31 13.03 -0.86
N THR A 91 -6.72 12.47 -2.00
CA THR A 91 -6.82 13.23 -3.27
C THR A 91 -8.13 13.99 -3.46
N VAL A 92 -9.06 13.92 -2.49
CA VAL A 92 -10.36 14.61 -2.58
C VAL A 92 -10.27 16.11 -2.19
N GLU A 93 -9.19 16.53 -1.51
CA GLU A 93 -8.97 17.95 -1.18
C GLU A 93 -8.54 18.81 -2.39
N SER A 94 -8.22 18.20 -3.53
CA SER A 94 -7.91 18.91 -4.78
C SER A 94 -9.15 19.26 -5.61
N ILE A 95 -10.35 18.72 -5.31
CA ILE A 95 -11.57 18.94 -6.13
C ILE A 95 -12.31 20.22 -5.73
N LYS A 96 -12.00 20.83 -4.58
CA LYS A 96 -12.63 22.09 -4.13
C LYS A 96 -12.25 23.32 -4.96
N LYS A 97 -11.35 23.21 -5.95
CA LYS A 97 -10.91 24.36 -6.76
C LYS A 97 -11.73 24.60 -8.04
N ASP A 98 -12.62 23.68 -8.41
CA ASP A 98 -13.34 23.75 -9.68
C ASP A 98 -14.84 24.11 -9.54
N VAL A 99 -15.30 24.57 -8.37
CA VAL A 99 -16.75 24.84 -8.10
C VAL A 99 -17.07 26.33 -7.88
N GLU A 100 -16.07 27.23 -7.84
CA GLU A 100 -16.32 28.68 -7.73
C GLU A 100 -15.90 29.39 -9.02
N ASP A 101 -16.72 29.30 -10.07
CA ASP A 101 -16.81 30.29 -11.18
C ASP A 101 -18.06 29.99 -12.03
N ILE A 102 -19.23 29.97 -11.39
CA ILE A 102 -20.54 30.10 -12.05
C ILE A 102 -21.23 31.26 -11.35
N ASP A 103 -21.16 32.45 -11.95
CA ASP A 103 -22.21 33.48 -12.06
C ASP A 103 -21.59 34.88 -12.29
N ASN A 104 -21.46 35.29 -13.55
CA ASN A 104 -21.89 36.65 -13.91
C ASN A 104 -22.34 36.72 -15.37
N GLU A 105 -23.46 37.41 -15.54
CA GLU A 105 -24.38 37.42 -16.66
C GLU A 105 -23.97 38.32 -17.84
N ASN A 106 -24.36 37.87 -19.04
CA ASN A 106 -24.99 38.61 -20.15
C ASN A 106 -24.35 39.92 -20.69
N GLY A 107 -24.17 39.95 -22.01
CA GLY A 107 -23.91 41.15 -22.79
C GLY A 107 -23.90 40.87 -24.28
N ASP A 108 -25.02 41.19 -24.93
CA ASP A 108 -25.38 40.91 -26.32
C ASP A 108 -24.47 41.50 -27.41
N ASP A 109 -24.62 40.89 -28.59
CA ASP A 109 -24.80 41.52 -29.90
C ASP A 109 -23.64 41.72 -30.91
N ASN A 110 -24.02 41.31 -32.14
CA ASN A 110 -23.64 41.83 -33.45
C ASN A 110 -22.25 41.57 -34.07
N GLY A 111 -22.20 40.50 -34.88
CA GLY A 111 -22.18 40.60 -36.35
C GLY A 111 -21.12 41.44 -37.08
N SER A 112 -20.28 40.78 -37.89
CA SER A 112 -20.21 41.04 -39.35
C SER A 112 -19.13 40.21 -40.05
N SER A 113 -19.59 39.46 -41.05
CA SER A 113 -19.05 39.29 -42.40
C SER A 113 -17.69 39.92 -42.75
N SER A 114 -16.79 39.16 -43.36
CA SER A 114 -16.51 39.27 -44.81
C SER A 114 -15.36 38.35 -45.25
N GLU A 115 -15.56 37.86 -46.47
CA GLU A 115 -14.72 37.11 -47.39
C GLU A 115 -13.24 37.56 -47.42
N HIS A 116 -12.31 36.69 -47.83
CA HIS A 116 -11.32 36.96 -48.91
C HIS A 116 -10.67 35.63 -49.36
N SER A 117 -10.82 35.35 -50.65
CA SER A 117 -10.15 34.30 -51.43
C SER A 117 -8.63 34.44 -51.49
N ALA A 118 -7.89 33.34 -51.72
CA ALA A 118 -6.98 33.14 -52.87
C ALA A 118 -5.90 32.05 -52.65
N GLY A 119 -5.76 31.18 -53.65
CA GLY A 119 -4.51 30.51 -54.06
C GLY A 119 -4.05 29.34 -53.16
N GLY A 120 -3.83 28.11 -53.61
CA GLY A 120 -3.43 27.63 -54.92
C GLY A 120 -2.10 26.88 -54.80
N ARG A 121 -2.00 25.73 -55.48
CA ARG A 121 -0.80 25.20 -56.17
C ARG A 121 0.09 24.11 -55.48
N ILE A 122 -0.21 22.85 -55.86
CA ILE A 122 0.59 21.69 -56.35
C ILE A 122 2.02 21.32 -55.87
N LYS A 123 2.24 19.99 -56.01
CA LYS A 123 3.48 19.17 -56.15
C LYS A 123 4.19 18.81 -54.84
N GLY A 124 4.57 17.56 -54.57
CA GLY A 124 4.78 16.40 -55.44
C GLY A 124 6.14 15.79 -55.10
N GLY A 125 6.20 14.48 -54.86
CA GLY A 125 7.41 13.74 -54.52
C GLY A 125 7.10 12.52 -53.68
#